data_AF-A0A225VC95-F1
#
_entry.id   AF-A0A225VC95-F1
#
_cell.length_a   1.000
_cell.length_b   1.000
_cell.length_c   1.000
_cell.angle_alpha   90.00
_cell.angle_beta   90.00
_cell.angle_gamma   90.00
#
_symmetry.space_group_name_H-M   'P 1'
#
loop_
_entity.id
_entity.type
_entity.pdbx_description
1 polymer ?
#
loop_
_entity_poly.entity_id
_entity_poly.type
_entity_poly.pdbx_seq_one_letter_code
_entity_poly.pdbx_strand_id
1 'polypeptide(L)'
;MQDAYDSINQDAEIGRALIRLVSTVIFWIIASFALSRRPRTTLQWDQVLAVMDALATNGENVVTDDTPLQFYNIGSIDDVYTWLSDTLVPSVFTTEDFKGDTLPEYQQGRVATLNKVLGGVLIDVTRKAAKSCNADDVVTELYPNCSDSDNTTLERTFMNIKLNSTEASQFIDELKTSDKGINYYTKKMAVTIATYNGDFEGYSITTLEVNFGDSGYIKPTSATNSARGTPILFGSDVEEFSTRLLTTQACINMLFGTFDYDSIKDLQFAFIFYWCFMIVVSLVLLNLMLAIVLDAYTVVREESYKGEASLMLNGRIRDFCLDKFHGKNPARCSAASSQPSDNNVEAQLLYDRIKADIRKLPTEFVILRQKVYPSLLHHVLQVKMELEYLASRRRTKSPMKLSAQILIDTFPAANLTEKQIHATFKYLHEGVIINHSAINHAQKLQDEDRAKQDEDDMAISPHRGDHVLSEPESEAATSATLRLNSLERKLDRLLTEVLTTQAAIRDAGLS
;
A
#
# COMPACT_ATOMS: atom_id res chain seq x y z
N MET A 1 30.27 -21.12 -26.17
CA MET A 1 30.75 -20.48 -24.93
C MET A 1 29.81 -19.36 -24.51
N GLN A 2 29.41 -18.49 -25.44
CA GLN A 2 28.36 -17.48 -25.24
C GLN A 2 27.09 -18.05 -24.59
N ASP A 3 26.47 -19.08 -25.18
CA ASP A 3 25.21 -19.66 -24.65
C ASP A 3 25.36 -20.21 -23.22
N ALA A 4 26.53 -20.77 -22.89
CA ALA A 4 26.84 -21.27 -21.55
C ALA A 4 27.03 -20.13 -20.54
N TYR A 5 27.64 -19.02 -20.97
CA TYR A 5 27.80 -17.82 -20.14
C TYR A 5 26.44 -17.16 -19.86
N ASP A 6 25.61 -16.99 -20.89
CA ASP A 6 24.29 -16.36 -20.78
C ASP A 6 23.36 -17.18 -19.89
N SER A 7 23.39 -18.51 -20.03
CA SER A 7 22.62 -19.42 -19.16
C SER A 7 22.97 -19.26 -17.67
N ILE A 8 24.25 -19.12 -17.32
CA ILE A 8 24.66 -18.96 -15.91
C ILE A 8 24.31 -17.55 -15.40
N ASN A 9 24.39 -16.53 -16.25
CA ASN A 9 24.03 -15.16 -15.88
C ASN A 9 22.53 -15.05 -15.54
N GLN A 10 21.68 -15.74 -16.31
CA GLN A 10 20.24 -15.81 -16.06
C GLN A 10 19.91 -16.44 -14.69
N ASP A 11 20.60 -17.51 -14.29
CA ASP A 11 20.43 -18.13 -12.97
C ASP A 11 20.70 -17.11 -11.82
N ALA A 12 21.68 -16.22 -12.00
CA ALA A 12 22.03 -15.19 -11.02
C ALA A 12 20.96 -14.08 -10.91
N GLU A 13 20.28 -13.73 -12.00
CA GLU A 13 19.16 -12.80 -12.00
C GLU A 13 17.94 -13.37 -11.28
N ILE A 14 17.59 -14.62 -11.57
CA ILE A 14 16.50 -15.33 -10.90
C ILE A 14 16.77 -15.40 -9.38
N GLY A 15 18.01 -15.69 -8.99
CA GLY A 15 18.42 -15.68 -7.59
C GLY A 15 18.24 -14.35 -6.87
N ARG A 16 18.51 -13.21 -7.54
CA ARG A 16 18.30 -11.87 -6.97
C ARG A 16 16.81 -11.55 -6.80
N ALA A 17 15.98 -11.95 -7.77
CA ALA A 17 14.53 -11.79 -7.69
C ALA A 17 13.93 -12.58 -6.52
N LEU A 18 14.37 -13.82 -6.32
CA LEU A 18 13.87 -14.70 -5.25
C LEU A 18 14.17 -14.14 -3.85
N ILE A 19 15.37 -13.57 -3.64
CA ILE A 19 15.74 -12.94 -2.37
C ILE A 19 14.84 -11.73 -2.07
N ARG A 20 14.54 -10.90 -3.08
CA ARG A 20 13.63 -9.76 -2.92
C ARG A 20 12.24 -10.24 -2.52
N LEU A 21 11.71 -11.26 -3.20
CA LEU A 21 10.40 -11.82 -2.90
C LEU A 21 10.31 -12.31 -1.44
N VAL A 22 11.29 -13.09 -0.98
CA VAL A 22 11.30 -13.60 0.40
C VAL A 22 11.36 -12.46 1.42
N SER A 23 12.17 -11.42 1.17
CA SER A 23 12.25 -10.27 2.06
C SER A 23 10.93 -9.50 2.18
N THR A 24 10.19 -9.37 1.09
CA THR A 24 8.87 -8.71 1.08
C THR A 24 7.83 -9.52 1.86
N VAL A 25 7.82 -10.85 1.71
CA VAL A 25 6.90 -11.74 2.46
C VAL A 25 7.17 -11.66 3.96
N ILE A 26 8.44 -11.67 4.36
CA ILE A 26 8.83 -11.53 5.78
C ILE A 26 8.37 -10.19 6.34
N PHE A 27 8.60 -9.09 5.60
CA PHE A 27 8.12 -7.76 6.00
C PHE A 27 6.59 -7.75 6.17
N TRP A 28 5.85 -8.34 5.23
CA TRP A 28 4.40 -8.42 5.30
C TRP A 28 3.90 -9.20 6.52
N ILE A 29 4.54 -10.32 6.87
CA ILE A 29 4.22 -11.10 8.08
C ILE A 29 4.47 -10.25 9.34
N ILE A 30 5.61 -9.55 9.41
CA ILE A 30 5.95 -8.70 10.56
C ILE A 30 4.98 -7.53 10.68
N ALA A 31 4.64 -6.86 9.57
CA ALA A 31 3.69 -5.76 9.53
C ALA A 31 2.29 -6.23 9.97
N SER A 32 1.83 -7.37 9.45
CA SER A 32 0.53 -7.96 9.82
C SER A 32 0.50 -8.34 11.31
N PHE A 33 1.57 -8.91 11.83
CA PHE A 33 1.69 -9.23 13.25
C PHE A 33 1.67 -7.97 14.13
N ALA A 34 2.41 -6.93 13.74
CA ALA A 34 2.41 -5.63 14.43
C ALA A 34 1.02 -4.97 14.42
N LEU A 35 0.28 -5.08 13.31
CA LEU A 35 -1.11 -4.59 13.21
C LEU A 35 -2.09 -5.44 14.05
N SER A 36 -1.86 -6.74 14.21
CA SER A 36 -2.74 -7.63 15.00
C SER A 36 -2.60 -7.47 16.52
N ARG A 37 -1.46 -6.96 16.99
CA ARG A 37 -1.10 -6.77 18.41
C ARG A 37 -1.66 -5.47 19.01
N ARG A 38 -2.45 -4.70 18.26
CA ARG A 38 -2.98 -3.41 18.74
C ARG A 38 -4.06 -3.60 19.83
N PRO A 39 -4.15 -2.69 20.82
CA PRO A 39 -5.18 -2.73 21.85
C PRO A 39 -6.59 -2.68 21.23
N ARG A 40 -7.58 -3.15 21.99
CA ARG A 40 -8.97 -3.37 21.54
C ARG A 40 -9.59 -2.05 21.04
N THR A 41 -9.52 -1.82 19.72
CA THR A 41 -10.03 -0.62 19.04
C THR A 41 -11.52 -0.38 19.29
N THR A 42 -12.30 -1.46 19.42
CA THR A 42 -13.74 -1.39 19.67
C THR A 42 -14.07 -0.66 20.97
N LEU A 43 -13.40 -1.00 22.07
CA LEU A 43 -13.61 -0.35 23.36
C LEU A 43 -13.12 1.12 23.35
N GLN A 44 -12.09 1.43 22.56
CA GLN A 44 -11.65 2.82 22.38
C GLN A 44 -12.68 3.65 21.62
N TRP A 45 -13.23 3.07 20.55
CA TRP A 45 -14.28 3.68 19.75
C TRP A 45 -15.53 3.92 20.59
N ASP A 46 -16.02 2.89 21.29
CA ASP A 46 -17.18 2.99 22.18
C ASP A 46 -16.97 4.04 23.27
N GLN A 47 -15.76 4.15 23.83
CA GLN A 47 -15.41 5.18 24.80
C GLN A 47 -15.45 6.58 24.19
N VAL A 48 -14.83 6.77 23.01
CA VAL A 48 -14.82 8.06 22.29
C VAL A 48 -16.24 8.48 21.97
N LEU A 49 -17.07 7.57 21.47
CA LEU A 49 -18.48 7.80 21.17
C LEU A 49 -19.26 8.18 22.43
N ALA A 50 -19.10 7.43 23.53
CA ALA A 50 -19.82 7.69 24.77
C ALA A 50 -19.49 9.06 25.38
N VAL A 51 -18.22 9.48 25.32
CA VAL A 51 -17.80 10.81 25.80
C VAL A 51 -18.25 11.90 24.83
N MET A 52 -18.19 11.66 23.52
CA MET A 52 -18.66 12.59 22.51
C MET A 52 -20.17 12.84 22.62
N ASP A 53 -20.99 11.79 22.69
CA ASP A 53 -22.45 11.91 22.79
C ASP A 53 -22.89 12.61 24.08
N ALA A 54 -22.18 12.36 25.19
CA ALA A 54 -22.45 13.00 26.48
C ALA A 54 -22.09 14.50 26.52
N LEU A 55 -21.13 14.96 25.70
CA LEU A 55 -20.62 16.33 25.74
C LEU A 55 -21.06 17.19 24.54
N ALA A 56 -21.14 16.59 23.36
CA ALA A 56 -21.55 17.19 22.10
C ALA A 56 -22.96 16.70 21.72
N THR A 57 -23.95 17.06 22.54
CA THR A 57 -25.33 16.59 22.38
C THR A 57 -25.95 17.06 21.07
N ASN A 58 -26.53 16.12 20.31
CA ASN A 58 -27.27 16.36 19.08
C ASN A 58 -28.76 16.61 19.36
N GLY A 59 -29.37 17.55 18.62
CA GLY A 59 -30.77 17.89 18.78
C GLY A 59 -31.66 17.53 17.60
N GLU A 60 -32.49 16.49 17.76
CA GLU A 60 -33.64 16.26 16.88
C GLU A 60 -34.92 16.94 17.39
N ASN A 61 -34.93 17.43 18.64
CA ASN A 61 -36.15 17.92 19.28
C ASN A 61 -36.28 19.46 19.19
N VAL A 62 -37.52 19.91 19.03
CA VAL A 62 -37.94 21.30 19.09
C VAL A 62 -37.40 21.95 20.37
N VAL A 63 -36.69 23.07 20.23
CA VAL A 63 -36.25 23.89 21.37
C VAL A 63 -37.50 24.39 22.09
N THR A 64 -37.76 23.86 23.28
CA THR A 64 -38.82 24.31 24.19
C THR A 64 -38.17 25.01 25.37
N ASP A 65 -38.84 25.98 25.99
CA ASP A 65 -38.30 26.75 27.13
C ASP A 65 -37.87 25.86 28.33
N ASP A 66 -38.32 24.60 28.38
CA ASP A 66 -38.03 23.64 29.45
C ASP A 66 -36.88 22.65 29.15
N THR A 67 -36.26 22.69 27.96
CA THR A 67 -35.18 21.76 27.58
C THR A 67 -33.80 22.42 27.56
N PRO A 68 -32.76 21.77 28.14
CA PRO A 68 -31.40 22.33 28.15
C PRO A 68 -30.86 22.46 26.72
N LEU A 69 -30.23 23.60 26.43
CA LEU A 69 -29.73 23.93 25.10
C LEU A 69 -28.62 22.96 24.65
N GLN A 70 -28.81 22.29 23.52
CA GLN A 70 -27.85 21.33 22.99
C GLN A 70 -26.70 22.00 22.23
N PHE A 71 -25.53 21.37 22.22
CA PHE A 71 -24.30 21.96 21.66
C PHE A 71 -24.43 22.33 20.18
N TYR A 72 -25.05 21.47 19.37
CA TYR A 72 -25.22 21.73 17.93
C TYR A 72 -26.31 22.75 17.60
N ASN A 73 -27.14 23.13 18.58
CA ASN A 73 -28.21 24.11 18.42
C ASN A 73 -27.79 25.54 18.78
N ILE A 74 -26.51 25.77 19.08
CA ILE A 74 -25.97 27.11 19.37
C ILE A 74 -26.04 27.98 18.11
N GLY A 75 -26.88 29.02 18.14
CA GLY A 75 -27.07 29.96 17.03
C GLY A 75 -26.68 31.41 17.34
N SER A 76 -26.52 31.76 18.63
CA SER A 76 -26.17 33.10 19.10
C SER A 76 -25.01 33.10 20.11
N ILE A 77 -24.46 34.27 20.43
CA ILE A 77 -23.42 34.39 21.49
C ILE A 77 -24.03 34.09 22.87
N ASP A 78 -25.29 34.47 23.11
CA ASP A 78 -25.94 34.22 24.40
C ASP A 78 -26.20 32.74 24.60
N ASP A 79 -26.58 32.03 23.53
CA ASP A 79 -26.74 30.57 23.49
C ASP A 79 -25.47 29.85 23.96
N VAL A 80 -24.27 30.37 23.67
CA VAL A 80 -23.03 29.76 24.14
C VAL A 80 -22.97 29.76 25.67
N TYR A 81 -23.35 30.86 26.31
CA TYR A 81 -23.36 30.97 27.77
C TYR A 81 -24.47 30.13 28.40
N THR A 82 -25.64 30.10 27.78
CA THR A 82 -26.75 29.22 28.20
C THR A 82 -26.33 27.76 28.12
N TRP A 83 -25.67 27.34 27.04
CA TRP A 83 -25.13 25.98 26.90
C TRP A 83 -24.06 25.66 27.95
N LEU A 84 -23.14 26.60 28.22
CA LEU A 84 -22.11 26.43 29.26
C LEU A 84 -22.74 26.20 30.65
N SER A 85 -23.71 27.03 31.03
CA SER A 85 -24.36 26.98 32.33
C SER A 85 -25.29 25.77 32.46
N ASP A 86 -26.17 25.56 31.48
CA ASP A 86 -27.33 24.69 31.66
C ASP A 86 -27.09 23.27 31.17
N THR A 87 -26.05 23.06 30.35
CA THR A 87 -25.72 21.75 29.78
C THR A 87 -24.32 21.28 30.15
N LEU A 88 -23.28 22.09 29.87
CA LEU A 88 -21.90 21.65 30.10
C LEU A 88 -21.59 21.49 31.59
N VAL A 89 -21.93 22.48 32.42
CA VAL A 89 -21.63 22.45 33.86
C VAL A 89 -22.29 21.23 34.54
N PRO A 90 -23.61 20.96 34.38
CA PRO A 90 -24.23 19.76 34.94
C PRO A 90 -23.63 18.45 34.44
N SER A 91 -23.23 18.37 33.17
CA SER A 91 -22.64 17.16 32.57
C SER A 91 -21.21 16.88 33.04
N VAL A 92 -20.43 17.91 33.39
CA VAL A 92 -19.00 17.77 33.75
C VAL A 92 -18.78 17.85 35.25
N PHE A 93 -19.55 18.67 35.98
CA PHE A 93 -19.40 18.94 37.42
C PHE A 93 -20.48 18.24 38.23
N THR A 94 -20.73 16.96 37.91
CA THR A 94 -21.73 16.15 38.60
C THR A 94 -21.31 15.86 40.04
N THR A 95 -22.10 16.35 41.00
CA THR A 95 -21.88 16.19 42.44
C THR A 95 -22.86 15.24 43.12
N GLU A 96 -23.95 14.87 42.45
CA GLU A 96 -25.04 14.05 42.99
C GLU A 96 -25.21 12.78 42.16
N ASP A 97 -25.70 11.71 42.79
CA ASP A 97 -26.05 10.47 42.13
C ASP A 97 -27.47 10.52 41.51
N PHE A 98 -27.90 9.42 40.90
CA PHE A 98 -29.24 9.31 40.31
C PHE A 98 -30.39 9.37 41.34
N LYS A 99 -30.09 9.35 42.64
CA LYS A 99 -31.04 9.47 43.75
C LYS A 99 -30.98 10.86 44.41
N GLY A 100 -30.06 11.73 43.99
CA GLY A 100 -29.82 13.04 44.60
C GLY A 100 -28.90 13.00 45.82
N ASP A 101 -28.23 11.87 46.09
CA ASP A 101 -27.27 11.77 47.19
C ASP A 101 -25.91 12.33 46.74
N THR A 102 -25.23 13.07 47.62
CA THR A 102 -23.91 13.66 47.32
C THR A 102 -22.85 12.58 47.06
N LEU A 103 -22.22 12.62 45.89
CA LEU A 103 -21.16 11.69 45.50
C LEU A 103 -19.87 11.95 46.29
N PRO A 104 -19.12 10.91 46.68
CA PRO A 104 -17.78 11.05 47.22
C PRO A 104 -16.83 11.75 46.23
N GLU A 105 -15.83 12.50 46.72
CA GLU A 105 -14.87 13.28 45.90
C GLU A 105 -14.22 12.48 44.76
N TYR A 106 -13.92 11.20 44.98
CA TYR A 106 -13.32 10.33 43.96
C TYR A 106 -14.30 9.98 42.82
N GLN A 107 -15.62 10.02 43.06
CA GLN A 107 -16.66 9.74 42.08
C GLN A 107 -17.19 10.98 41.36
N GLN A 108 -16.99 12.17 41.91
CA GLN A 108 -17.44 13.44 41.29
C GLN A 108 -16.78 13.68 39.93
N GLY A 109 -17.42 14.46 39.06
CA GLY A 109 -16.82 14.85 37.77
C GLY A 109 -16.57 13.68 36.82
N ARG A 110 -17.55 12.79 36.70
CA ARG A 110 -17.54 11.67 35.76
C ARG A 110 -18.51 11.94 34.61
N VAL A 111 -18.02 11.83 33.38
CA VAL A 111 -18.80 11.91 32.16
C VAL A 111 -19.16 10.51 31.69
N ALA A 112 -20.42 10.31 31.28
CA ALA A 112 -20.94 9.00 30.87
C ALA A 112 -20.65 7.88 31.89
N THR A 113 -20.78 8.19 33.18
CA THR A 113 -20.64 7.29 34.35
C THR A 113 -19.24 6.74 34.65
N LEU A 114 -18.43 6.43 33.64
CA LEU A 114 -17.14 5.74 33.80
C LEU A 114 -15.92 6.63 33.53
N ASN A 115 -16.07 7.74 32.80
CA ASN A 115 -14.94 8.56 32.37
C ASN A 115 -14.70 9.71 33.35
N LYS A 116 -13.63 9.64 34.14
CA LYS A 116 -13.27 10.68 35.12
C LYS A 116 -12.60 11.85 34.41
N VAL A 117 -13.09 13.06 34.64
CA VAL A 117 -12.46 14.29 34.14
C VAL A 117 -11.13 14.54 34.86
N LEU A 118 -10.09 14.85 34.10
CA LEU A 118 -8.74 15.07 34.59
C LEU A 118 -8.46 16.57 34.72
N GLY A 119 -8.27 17.04 35.96
CA GLY A 119 -7.89 18.41 36.26
C GLY A 119 -9.05 19.40 36.16
N GLY A 120 -9.73 19.48 35.01
CA GLY A 120 -10.79 20.47 34.79
C GLY A 120 -11.12 20.71 33.33
N VAL A 121 -11.75 21.85 33.08
CA VAL A 121 -12.18 22.31 31.75
C VAL A 121 -11.28 23.47 31.32
N LEU A 122 -10.72 23.39 30.13
CA LEU A 122 -9.99 24.48 29.48
C LEU A 122 -10.93 25.21 28.52
N ILE A 123 -11.00 26.53 28.63
CA ILE A 123 -11.77 27.40 27.74
C ILE A 123 -10.78 28.34 27.05
N ASP A 124 -10.59 28.14 25.75
CA ASP A 124 -9.71 28.91 24.89
C ASP A 124 -10.56 29.82 23.99
N VAL A 125 -10.39 31.14 24.12
CA VAL A 125 -11.09 32.15 23.31
C VAL A 125 -10.07 32.83 22.40
N THR A 126 -10.26 32.68 21.09
CA THR A 126 -9.45 33.36 20.08
C THR A 126 -10.18 34.63 19.61
N ARG A 127 -9.54 35.79 19.74
CA ARG A 127 -10.09 37.08 19.34
C ARG A 127 -9.42 37.62 18.08
N LYS A 128 -10.17 38.37 17.27
CA LYS A 128 -9.70 39.14 16.12
C LYS A 128 -9.28 40.53 16.59
N ALA A 129 -8.22 41.09 16.00
CA ALA A 129 -7.85 42.48 16.27
C ALA A 129 -8.89 43.43 15.64
N ALA A 130 -9.22 44.51 16.36
CA ALA A 130 -10.06 45.56 15.79
C ALA A 130 -9.22 46.46 14.86
N LYS A 131 -9.75 46.77 13.68
CA LYS A 131 -9.17 47.67 12.69
C LYS A 131 -10.23 48.66 12.24
N SER A 132 -9.84 49.89 11.90
CA SER A 132 -10.77 50.86 11.29
C SER A 132 -11.28 50.33 9.95
N CYS A 133 -12.61 50.35 9.75
CA CYS A 133 -13.20 50.03 8.46
C CYS A 133 -12.75 51.04 7.39
N ASN A 134 -12.82 50.66 6.11
CA ASN A 134 -12.43 51.56 5.03
C ASN A 134 -13.23 52.87 5.09
N ALA A 135 -12.54 54.00 5.19
CA ALA A 135 -13.15 55.32 5.41
C ALA A 135 -13.85 55.89 4.16
N ASP A 136 -13.59 55.30 2.99
CA ASP A 136 -14.22 55.69 1.72
C ASP A 136 -15.62 55.09 1.52
N ASP A 137 -16.10 54.27 2.46
CA ASP A 137 -17.40 53.59 2.37
C ASP A 137 -18.49 54.38 3.10
N VAL A 138 -19.67 54.54 2.49
CA VAL A 138 -20.78 55.32 3.06
C VAL A 138 -21.30 54.71 4.37
N VAL A 139 -21.00 53.43 4.59
CA VAL A 139 -21.39 52.66 5.77
C VAL A 139 -20.42 52.77 6.97
N THR A 140 -19.32 53.53 6.89
CA THR A 140 -18.41 53.71 8.04
C THR A 140 -19.10 54.36 9.25
N GLU A 141 -20.17 55.13 9.05
CA GLU A 141 -21.00 55.68 10.14
C GLU A 141 -21.82 54.60 10.86
N LEU A 142 -22.17 53.51 10.16
CA LEU A 142 -22.86 52.35 10.73
C LEU A 142 -21.88 51.32 11.32
N TYR A 143 -20.69 51.20 10.75
CA TYR A 143 -19.65 50.24 11.15
C TYR A 143 -18.30 50.96 11.34
N PRO A 144 -18.04 51.58 12.50
CA PRO A 144 -16.80 52.32 12.74
C PRO A 144 -15.56 51.42 12.88
N ASN A 145 -15.77 50.19 13.37
CA ASN A 145 -14.71 49.22 13.64
C ASN A 145 -15.00 47.90 12.89
N CYS A 146 -14.01 47.45 12.14
CA CYS A 146 -13.98 46.17 11.45
C CYS A 146 -13.06 45.21 12.20
N SER A 147 -13.16 43.91 11.91
CA SER A 147 -12.27 42.91 12.48
C SER A 147 -11.19 42.50 11.48
N ASP A 148 -9.98 42.25 11.97
CA ASP A 148 -8.87 41.66 11.24
C ASP A 148 -8.76 40.19 11.65
N SER A 149 -9.15 39.29 10.74
CA SER A 149 -9.17 37.85 10.99
C SER A 149 -7.77 37.22 11.00
N ASP A 150 -6.77 37.91 10.45
CA ASP A 150 -5.40 37.40 10.33
C ASP A 150 -4.58 37.68 11.60
N ASN A 151 -4.88 38.79 12.28
CA ASN A 151 -4.23 39.14 13.54
C ASN A 151 -5.10 38.72 14.74
N THR A 152 -4.74 37.61 15.38
CA THR A 152 -5.53 37.03 16.47
C THR A 152 -4.77 36.89 17.78
N THR A 153 -5.47 37.07 18.91
CA THR A 153 -4.97 36.77 20.26
C THR A 153 -5.72 35.59 20.88
N LEU A 154 -5.05 34.84 21.75
CA LEU A 154 -5.62 33.67 22.44
C LEU A 154 -5.65 33.93 23.94
N GLU A 155 -6.85 33.89 24.52
CA GLU A 155 -7.08 33.97 25.96
C GLU A 155 -7.48 32.59 26.48
N ARG A 156 -6.72 32.07 27.44
CA ARG A 156 -6.96 30.75 28.05
C ARG A 156 -7.47 30.89 29.47
N THR A 157 -8.58 30.24 29.75
CA THR A 157 -9.19 30.16 31.07
C THR A 157 -9.30 28.70 31.50
N PHE A 158 -9.06 28.42 32.78
CA PHE A 158 -9.11 27.07 33.33
C PHE A 158 -10.10 27.00 34.49
N MET A 159 -11.07 26.10 34.38
CA MET A 159 -12.07 25.82 35.40
C MET A 159 -11.71 24.50 36.09
N ASN A 160 -11.43 24.56 37.39
CA ASN A 160 -10.97 23.41 38.16
C ASN A 160 -12.11 22.43 38.46
N ILE A 161 -11.91 21.13 38.22
CA ILE A 161 -12.93 20.09 38.46
C ILE A 161 -13.41 19.99 39.91
N LYS A 162 -12.66 20.56 40.87
CA LYS A 162 -13.03 20.59 42.29
C LYS A 162 -14.16 21.57 42.63
N LEU A 163 -14.53 22.45 41.71
CA LEU A 163 -15.64 23.38 41.91
C LEU A 163 -16.95 22.61 41.98
N ASN A 164 -17.89 23.08 42.81
CA ASN A 164 -19.25 22.56 42.77
C ASN A 164 -20.03 23.13 41.56
N SER A 165 -21.16 22.53 41.21
CA SER A 165 -21.97 22.96 40.05
C SER A 165 -22.34 24.46 40.14
N THR A 166 -22.71 24.95 41.32
CA THR A 166 -23.09 26.36 41.55
C THR A 166 -21.91 27.32 41.39
N GLU A 167 -20.74 26.96 41.91
CA GLU A 167 -19.48 27.72 41.79
C GLU A 167 -19.00 27.73 40.34
N ALA A 168 -19.17 26.62 39.62
CA ALA A 168 -18.87 26.54 38.20
C ALA A 168 -19.80 27.45 37.37
N SER A 169 -21.10 27.49 37.66
CA SER A 169 -22.03 28.44 37.03
C SER A 169 -21.68 29.90 37.35
N GLN A 170 -21.32 30.20 38.59
CA GLN A 170 -20.85 31.55 38.98
C GLN A 170 -19.58 31.96 38.22
N PHE A 171 -18.66 31.02 38.01
CA PHE A 171 -17.47 31.27 37.19
C PHE A 171 -17.83 31.61 35.73
N ILE A 172 -18.87 30.98 35.17
CA ILE A 172 -19.38 31.31 33.83
C ILE A 172 -19.99 32.72 33.81
N ASP A 173 -20.74 33.12 34.85
CA ASP A 173 -21.30 34.47 34.97
C ASP A 173 -20.22 35.55 35.06
N GLU A 174 -19.15 35.29 35.82
CA GLU A 174 -17.97 36.14 35.87
C GLU A 174 -17.28 36.22 34.51
N LEU A 175 -17.14 35.09 33.80
CA LEU A 175 -16.57 35.05 32.46
C LEU A 175 -17.40 35.86 31.46
N LYS A 176 -18.74 35.84 31.57
CA LYS A 176 -19.68 36.60 30.73
C LYS A 176 -19.51 38.12 30.87
N THR A 177 -19.21 38.60 32.07
CA THR A 177 -19.04 40.03 32.35
C THR A 177 -17.59 40.52 32.17
N SER A 178 -16.63 39.61 32.19
CA SER A 178 -15.20 39.92 32.02
C SER A 178 -14.81 40.20 30.56
N ASP A 179 -13.74 40.98 30.37
CA ASP A 179 -13.10 41.17 29.05
C ASP A 179 -12.39 39.91 28.51
N LYS A 180 -12.47 38.77 29.22
CA LYS A 180 -11.95 37.47 28.76
C LYS A 180 -13.05 36.58 28.13
N GLY A 181 -14.32 36.98 28.25
CA GLY A 181 -15.46 36.25 27.69
C GLY A 181 -15.57 36.33 26.17
N ILE A 182 -16.65 35.83 25.61
CA ILE A 182 -16.94 35.90 24.17
C ILE A 182 -17.54 37.28 23.86
N ASN A 183 -17.13 37.88 22.75
CA ASN A 183 -17.72 39.13 22.25
C ASN A 183 -17.82 39.11 20.72
N TYR A 184 -18.26 40.22 20.12
CA TYR A 184 -18.43 40.35 18.68
C TYR A 184 -17.12 40.16 17.87
N TYR A 185 -15.95 40.36 18.49
CA TYR A 185 -14.65 40.17 17.86
C TYR A 185 -14.07 38.76 18.09
N THR A 186 -14.80 37.85 18.71
CA THR A 186 -14.35 36.46 18.88
C THR A 186 -14.35 35.76 17.52
N LYS A 187 -13.26 35.05 17.19
CA LYS A 187 -13.13 34.18 16.01
C LYS A 187 -13.54 32.76 16.30
N LYS A 188 -13.11 32.25 17.46
CA LYS A 188 -13.28 30.86 17.85
C LYS A 188 -13.28 30.75 19.36
N MET A 189 -14.14 29.90 19.90
CA MET A 189 -14.10 29.42 21.28
C MET A 189 -13.90 27.91 21.24
N ALA A 190 -12.98 27.38 22.03
CA ALA A 190 -12.75 25.95 22.18
C ALA A 190 -12.80 25.54 23.65
N VAL A 191 -13.62 24.56 23.97
CA VAL A 191 -13.70 23.93 25.28
C VAL A 191 -13.02 22.57 25.20
N THR A 192 -11.94 22.37 25.95
CA THR A 192 -11.18 21.11 25.96
C THR A 192 -11.31 20.41 27.31
N ILE A 193 -11.70 19.13 27.26
CA ILE A 193 -11.91 18.27 28.41
C ILE A 193 -11.12 16.98 28.20
N ALA A 194 -10.22 16.67 29.13
CA ALA A 194 -9.51 15.40 29.16
C ALA A 194 -10.22 14.45 30.14
N THR A 195 -10.53 13.23 29.70
CA THR A 195 -11.12 12.21 30.56
C THR A 195 -10.30 10.92 30.56
N TYR A 196 -10.41 10.15 31.64
CA TYR A 196 -9.77 8.85 31.79
C TYR A 196 -10.78 7.81 32.23
N ASN A 197 -10.78 6.68 31.53
CA ASN A 197 -11.57 5.51 31.88
C ASN A 197 -10.69 4.47 32.56
N GLY A 198 -11.03 4.10 33.80
CA GLY A 198 -10.27 3.14 34.60
C GLY A 198 -10.44 1.69 34.17
N ASP A 199 -11.58 1.32 33.57
CA ASP A 199 -11.88 -0.07 33.19
C ASP A 199 -11.15 -0.47 31.90
N PHE A 200 -10.95 0.51 31.01
CA PHE A 200 -10.20 0.36 29.76
C PHE A 200 -8.78 0.95 29.83
N GLU A 201 -8.46 1.65 30.93
CA GLU A 201 -7.20 2.38 31.14
C GLU A 201 -6.88 3.36 29.97
N GLY A 202 -7.90 3.99 29.40
CA GLY A 202 -7.80 4.83 28.21
C GLY A 202 -8.09 6.30 28.49
N TYR A 203 -7.29 7.17 27.88
CA TYR A 203 -7.54 8.62 27.88
C TYR A 203 -8.36 9.01 26.66
N SER A 204 -9.23 9.99 26.81
CA SER A 204 -9.85 10.71 25.70
C SER A 204 -9.75 12.21 25.91
N ILE A 205 -9.63 12.95 24.82
CA ILE A 205 -9.58 14.41 24.79
C ILE A 205 -10.72 14.85 23.89
N THR A 206 -11.70 15.52 24.48
CA THR A 206 -12.84 16.11 23.77
C THR A 206 -12.60 17.60 23.63
N THR A 207 -12.74 18.11 22.41
CA THR A 207 -12.68 19.52 22.08
C THR A 207 -14.00 19.93 21.45
N LEU A 208 -14.71 20.86 22.07
CA LEU A 208 -15.96 21.43 21.59
C LEU A 208 -15.67 22.84 21.10
N GLU A 209 -15.79 23.07 19.79
CA GLU A 209 -15.42 24.31 19.13
C GLU A 209 -16.66 25.05 18.63
N VAL A 210 -16.73 26.34 18.91
CA VAL A 210 -17.71 27.25 18.34
C VAL A 210 -16.96 28.27 17.50
N ASN A 211 -17.12 28.18 16.18
CA ASN A 211 -16.47 29.07 15.22
C ASN A 211 -17.42 30.22 14.85
N PHE A 212 -16.91 31.45 14.91
CA PHE A 212 -17.63 32.68 14.57
C PHE A 212 -17.09 33.21 13.25
N GLY A 213 -17.81 32.89 12.16
CA GLY A 213 -17.45 33.30 10.81
C GLY A 213 -17.50 34.82 10.63
N ASP A 214 -16.75 35.33 9.66
CA ASP A 214 -16.70 36.77 9.37
C ASP A 214 -18.05 37.33 8.88
N SER A 215 -18.93 36.46 8.36
CA SER A 215 -20.31 36.81 8.00
C SER A 215 -21.28 36.85 9.19
N GLY A 216 -20.80 36.57 10.41
CA GLY A 216 -21.64 36.44 11.60
C GLY A 216 -22.32 35.06 11.77
N TYR A 217 -22.06 34.11 10.88
CA TYR A 217 -22.53 32.72 11.04
C TYR A 217 -21.76 32.00 12.15
N ILE A 218 -22.48 31.28 13.01
CA ILE A 218 -21.92 30.48 14.10
C ILE A 218 -21.97 29.00 13.74
N LYS A 219 -20.83 28.31 13.84
CA LYS A 219 -20.70 26.88 13.55
C LYS A 219 -20.12 26.12 14.74
N PRO A 220 -20.94 25.37 15.49
CA PRO A 220 -20.45 24.40 16.46
C PRO A 220 -19.81 23.20 15.76
N THR A 221 -18.75 22.64 16.31
CA THR A 221 -18.02 21.48 15.82
C THR A 221 -17.38 20.76 17.00
N SER A 222 -17.51 19.45 17.12
CA SER A 222 -16.85 18.68 18.18
C SER A 222 -15.84 17.70 17.62
N ALA A 223 -14.77 17.43 18.37
CA ALA A 223 -13.83 16.35 18.09
C ALA A 223 -13.45 15.66 19.40
N THR A 224 -13.61 14.34 19.46
CA THR A 224 -13.13 13.52 20.59
C THR A 224 -12.10 12.53 20.08
N ASN A 225 -10.89 12.57 20.65
CA ASN A 225 -9.79 11.71 20.25
C ASN A 225 -9.34 10.85 21.44
N SER A 226 -9.04 9.57 21.21
CA SER A 226 -8.40 8.74 22.24
C SER A 226 -6.90 9.07 22.32
N ALA A 227 -6.40 9.33 23.52
CA ALA A 227 -5.00 9.70 23.77
C ALA A 227 -4.10 8.51 24.18
N ARG A 228 -4.53 7.25 23.98
CA ARG A 228 -3.57 6.13 24.00
C ARG A 228 -2.71 6.21 22.74
N GLY A 229 -1.40 6.43 22.93
CA GLY A 229 -0.41 6.81 21.92
C GLY A 229 -0.12 5.80 20.80
N THR A 230 -1.12 5.44 20.00
CA THR A 230 -0.89 4.90 18.65
C THR A 230 -2.11 5.17 17.76
N PRO A 231 -2.05 6.13 16.83
CA PRO A 231 -3.07 6.27 15.80
C PRO A 231 -3.01 5.03 14.91
N ILE A 232 -4.17 4.43 14.65
CA ILE A 232 -4.32 3.31 13.71
C ILE A 232 -5.21 3.79 12.56
N LEU A 233 -4.84 4.94 12.00
CA LEU A 233 -5.46 5.68 10.91
C LEU A 233 -6.97 6.02 11.00
N PHE A 234 -7.90 5.06 11.18
CA PHE A 234 -9.35 5.30 11.09
C PHE A 234 -10.20 4.60 12.16
N GLY A 235 -9.66 3.62 12.90
CA GLY A 235 -10.47 2.76 13.77
C GLY A 235 -11.08 3.45 15.01
N SER A 236 -10.66 4.68 15.31
CA SER A 236 -11.22 5.53 16.37
C SER A 236 -12.13 6.63 15.84
N ASP A 237 -12.34 6.70 14.54
CA ASP A 237 -13.04 7.82 13.88
C ASP A 237 -14.15 7.34 12.92
N VAL A 238 -14.19 6.04 12.56
CA VAL A 238 -15.09 5.48 11.53
C VAL A 238 -15.61 4.10 11.95
N GLU A 239 -16.93 3.90 11.94
CA GLU A 239 -17.59 2.66 12.40
C GLU A 239 -17.20 1.45 11.55
N GLU A 240 -17.07 1.63 10.24
CA GLU A 240 -16.65 0.60 9.29
C GLU A 240 -15.25 0.04 9.60
N PHE A 241 -14.43 0.79 10.35
CA PHE A 241 -13.09 0.39 10.78
C PHE A 241 -12.99 0.03 12.27
N SER A 242 -14.12 -0.02 12.99
CA SER A 242 -14.16 -0.25 14.44
C SER A 242 -13.78 -1.69 14.84
N THR A 243 -14.30 -2.68 14.11
CA THR A 243 -14.08 -4.12 14.35
C THR A 243 -13.34 -4.79 13.19
N ARG A 244 -12.63 -5.89 13.46
CA ARG A 244 -11.90 -6.64 12.41
C ARG A 244 -12.81 -7.16 11.29
N LEU A 245 -14.04 -7.55 11.64
CA LEU A 245 -15.01 -8.07 10.68
C LEU A 245 -15.56 -6.94 9.81
N LEU A 246 -15.95 -5.82 10.43
CA LEU A 246 -16.42 -4.63 9.69
C LEU A 246 -15.31 -4.05 8.83
N THR A 247 -14.06 -4.01 9.32
CA THR A 247 -12.91 -3.57 8.51
C THR A 247 -12.70 -4.47 7.31
N THR A 248 -12.86 -5.79 7.47
CA THR A 248 -12.75 -6.73 6.34
C THR A 248 -13.87 -6.50 5.33
N GLN A 249 -15.10 -6.29 5.81
CA GLN A 249 -16.25 -5.94 4.98
C GLN A 249 -16.05 -4.59 4.26
N ALA A 250 -15.50 -3.59 4.95
CA ALA A 250 -15.17 -2.28 4.39
C ALA A 250 -14.10 -2.38 3.31
N CYS A 251 -13.04 -3.16 3.54
CA CYS A 251 -12.00 -3.44 2.53
C CYS A 251 -12.57 -4.17 1.30
N ILE A 252 -13.51 -5.10 1.48
CA ILE A 252 -14.21 -5.78 0.37
C ILE A 252 -15.10 -4.79 -0.39
N ASN A 253 -15.84 -3.94 0.32
CA ASN A 253 -16.67 -2.90 -0.29
C ASN A 253 -15.81 -1.87 -1.04
N MET A 254 -14.63 -1.53 -0.53
CA MET A 254 -13.65 -0.70 -1.23
C MET A 254 -13.20 -1.34 -2.53
N LEU A 255 -12.89 -2.64 -2.50
CA LEU A 255 -12.48 -3.40 -3.68
C LEU A 255 -13.55 -3.42 -4.79
N PHE A 256 -14.83 -3.54 -4.41
CA PHE A 256 -15.95 -3.54 -5.37
C PHE A 256 -16.47 -2.13 -5.71
N GLY A 257 -15.88 -1.08 -5.13
CA GLY A 257 -16.27 0.32 -5.37
C GLY A 257 -17.60 0.72 -4.72
N THR A 258 -18.12 -0.07 -3.78
CA THR A 258 -19.36 0.22 -3.05
C THR A 258 -19.13 0.95 -1.73
N PHE A 259 -17.86 1.20 -1.38
CA PHE A 259 -17.49 1.95 -0.19
C PHE A 259 -17.67 3.47 -0.38
N ASP A 260 -18.29 4.12 0.60
CA ASP A 260 -18.49 5.56 0.62
C ASP A 260 -17.20 6.29 1.04
N TYR A 261 -16.56 6.99 0.11
CA TYR A 261 -15.34 7.76 0.39
C TYR A 261 -15.62 9.00 1.24
N ASP A 262 -16.84 9.55 1.20
CA ASP A 262 -17.18 10.74 1.98
C ASP A 262 -17.06 10.48 3.49
N SER A 263 -17.24 9.23 3.93
CA SER A 263 -17.08 8.80 5.33
C SER A 263 -15.66 8.96 5.90
N ILE A 264 -14.63 8.99 5.03
CA ILE A 264 -13.22 9.02 5.47
C ILE A 264 -12.45 10.25 5.00
N LYS A 265 -13.01 11.08 4.10
CA LYS A 265 -12.28 12.16 3.42
C LYS A 265 -11.66 13.21 4.35
N ASP A 266 -12.29 13.45 5.50
CA ASP A 266 -11.88 14.47 6.47
C ASP A 266 -10.78 13.99 7.42
N LEU A 267 -10.39 12.72 7.35
CA LEU A 267 -9.39 12.10 8.22
C LEU A 267 -7.97 12.21 7.64
N GLN A 268 -7.01 12.44 8.54
CA GLN A 268 -5.59 12.54 8.18
C GLN A 268 -5.12 11.23 7.52
N PHE A 269 -4.44 11.33 6.38
CA PHE A 269 -3.94 10.21 5.58
C PHE A 269 -5.00 9.30 4.91
N ALA A 270 -6.30 9.60 5.01
CA ALA A 270 -7.38 8.85 4.34
C ALA A 270 -7.23 8.80 2.83
N PHE A 271 -6.93 9.94 2.22
CA PHE A 271 -6.67 10.04 0.79
C PHE A 271 -5.56 9.08 0.34
N ILE A 272 -4.41 9.13 1.01
CA ILE A 272 -3.25 8.30 0.65
C ILE A 272 -3.57 6.82 0.87
N PHE A 273 -4.21 6.47 1.99
CA PHE A 273 -4.60 5.10 2.29
C PHE A 273 -5.57 4.53 1.25
N TYR A 274 -6.65 5.25 0.95
CA TYR A 274 -7.68 4.82 0.00
C TYR A 274 -7.09 4.63 -1.40
N TRP A 275 -6.33 5.61 -1.90
CA TRP A 275 -5.71 5.53 -3.21
C TRP A 275 -4.62 4.45 -3.29
N CYS A 276 -3.78 4.31 -2.25
CA CYS A 276 -2.80 3.22 -2.23
C CYS A 276 -3.48 1.85 -2.16
N PHE A 277 -4.56 1.69 -1.39
CA PHE A 277 -5.32 0.44 -1.34
C PHE A 277 -5.96 0.14 -2.69
N MET A 278 -6.64 1.11 -3.29
CA MET A 278 -7.29 0.93 -4.60
C MET A 278 -6.29 0.60 -5.71
N ILE A 279 -5.15 1.29 -5.76
CA ILE A 279 -4.12 1.03 -6.78
C ILE A 279 -3.43 -0.30 -6.53
N VAL A 280 -2.93 -0.54 -5.31
CA VAL A 280 -2.14 -1.74 -5.02
C VAL A 280 -3.03 -2.99 -5.04
N VAL A 281 -4.17 -2.98 -4.38
CA VAL A 281 -5.02 -4.18 -4.27
C VAL A 281 -5.72 -4.48 -5.59
N SER A 282 -6.21 -3.48 -6.33
CA SER A 282 -6.81 -3.75 -7.65
C SER A 282 -5.78 -4.16 -8.69
N LEU A 283 -4.59 -3.54 -8.73
CA LEU A 283 -3.53 -3.99 -9.64
C LEU A 283 -3.00 -5.36 -9.23
N VAL A 284 -2.80 -5.64 -7.94
CA VAL A 284 -2.31 -6.95 -7.48
C VAL A 284 -3.37 -8.03 -7.67
N LEU A 285 -4.65 -7.80 -7.35
CA LEU A 285 -5.70 -8.80 -7.56
C LEU A 285 -5.98 -9.04 -9.03
N LEU A 286 -6.08 -7.99 -9.86
CA LEU A 286 -6.28 -8.17 -11.30
C LEU A 286 -5.06 -8.85 -11.91
N ASN A 287 -3.84 -8.43 -11.57
CA ASN A 287 -2.63 -9.08 -12.07
C ASN A 287 -2.46 -10.50 -11.52
N LEU A 288 -2.88 -10.81 -10.29
CA LEU A 288 -2.81 -12.16 -9.72
C LEU A 288 -3.90 -13.06 -10.31
N MET A 289 -5.13 -12.56 -10.49
CA MET A 289 -6.22 -13.31 -11.12
C MET A 289 -5.90 -13.56 -12.60
N LEU A 290 -5.47 -12.53 -13.33
CA LEU A 290 -5.00 -12.66 -14.70
C LEU A 290 -3.78 -13.58 -14.75
N ALA A 291 -2.84 -13.48 -13.81
CA ALA A 291 -1.71 -14.40 -13.75
C ALA A 291 -2.15 -15.83 -13.46
N ILE A 292 -3.08 -16.10 -12.55
CA ILE A 292 -3.58 -17.45 -12.26
C ILE A 292 -4.38 -18.01 -13.44
N VAL A 293 -5.22 -17.18 -14.06
CA VAL A 293 -6.03 -17.59 -15.23
C VAL A 293 -5.15 -17.78 -16.46
N LEU A 294 -4.19 -16.88 -16.69
CA LEU A 294 -3.19 -17.03 -17.76
C LEU A 294 -2.26 -18.20 -17.46
N ASP A 295 -1.88 -18.44 -16.21
CA ASP A 295 -1.03 -19.57 -15.81
C ASP A 295 -1.79 -20.89 -16.01
N ALA A 296 -3.07 -20.98 -15.61
CA ALA A 296 -3.91 -22.12 -15.91
C ALA A 296 -4.13 -22.29 -17.42
N TYR A 297 -4.36 -21.20 -18.16
CA TYR A 297 -4.51 -21.22 -19.61
C TYR A 297 -3.21 -21.61 -20.31
N THR A 298 -2.06 -21.12 -19.84
CA THR A 298 -0.74 -21.52 -20.34
C THR A 298 -0.44 -22.94 -19.95
N VAL A 299 -0.80 -23.42 -18.77
CA VAL A 299 -0.65 -24.84 -18.37
C VAL A 299 -1.49 -25.73 -19.29
N VAL A 300 -2.73 -25.37 -19.64
CA VAL A 300 -3.50 -26.13 -20.64
C VAL A 300 -2.88 -26.01 -22.05
N ARG A 301 -2.29 -24.86 -22.39
CA ARG A 301 -1.55 -24.64 -23.66
C ARG A 301 -0.17 -25.33 -23.67
N GLU A 302 0.41 -25.60 -22.50
CA GLU A 302 1.73 -26.15 -22.22
C GLU A 302 1.70 -27.62 -21.83
N GLU A 303 0.57 -28.18 -21.41
CA GLU A 303 0.38 -29.63 -21.46
C GLU A 303 0.46 -30.11 -22.92
N SER A 304 0.31 -29.19 -23.87
CA SER A 304 0.74 -29.36 -25.27
C SER A 304 2.24 -29.05 -25.54
N TYR A 305 3.02 -28.39 -24.67
CA TYR A 305 4.41 -27.91 -24.94
C TYR A 305 5.51 -27.78 -23.80
N LYS A 306 5.27 -27.73 -22.46
CA LYS A 306 6.29 -27.41 -21.40
C LYS A 306 6.40 -28.32 -20.15
N GLY A 307 5.91 -29.57 -20.14
CA GLY A 307 6.15 -30.47 -19.00
C GLY A 307 7.65 -30.61 -18.60
N GLU A 308 8.55 -30.57 -19.57
CA GLU A 308 9.99 -30.82 -19.36
C GLU A 308 10.81 -29.58 -18.96
N ALA A 309 10.55 -28.41 -19.56
CA ALA A 309 11.31 -27.18 -19.31
C ALA A 309 11.06 -26.58 -17.91
N SER A 310 9.82 -26.66 -17.42
CA SER A 310 9.44 -26.16 -16.08
C SER A 310 10.02 -27.04 -14.96
N LEU A 311 10.11 -28.36 -15.18
CA LEU A 311 10.79 -29.28 -14.26
C LEU A 311 12.31 -29.01 -14.21
N MET A 312 12.93 -28.75 -15.37
CA MET A 312 14.34 -28.36 -15.44
C MET A 312 14.59 -27.02 -14.72
N LEU A 313 13.72 -26.03 -14.90
CA LEU A 313 13.84 -24.72 -14.24
C LEU A 313 13.73 -24.83 -12.71
N ASN A 314 12.76 -25.60 -12.19
CA ASN A 314 12.60 -25.82 -10.75
C ASN A 314 13.85 -26.50 -10.15
N GLY A 315 14.37 -27.53 -10.84
CA GLY A 315 15.62 -28.19 -10.47
C GLY A 315 16.81 -27.21 -10.37
N ARG A 316 16.93 -26.29 -11.34
CA ARG A 316 17.98 -25.26 -11.36
C ARG A 316 17.83 -24.21 -10.27
N ILE A 317 16.61 -23.73 -9.98
CA ILE A 317 16.36 -22.75 -8.92
C ILE A 317 16.77 -23.34 -7.57
N ARG A 318 16.36 -24.59 -7.30
CA ARG A 318 16.78 -25.32 -6.10
C ARG A 318 18.29 -25.48 -6.04
N ASP A 319 18.91 -25.87 -7.15
CA ASP A 319 20.35 -26.05 -7.23
C ASP A 319 21.11 -24.75 -7.00
N PHE A 320 20.71 -23.65 -7.63
CA PHE A 320 21.31 -22.33 -7.45
C PHE A 320 21.22 -21.85 -5.99
N CYS A 321 20.05 -21.98 -5.37
CA CYS A 321 19.86 -21.61 -3.97
C CYS A 321 20.81 -22.40 -3.05
N LEU A 322 20.84 -23.74 -3.18
CA LEU A 322 21.71 -24.60 -2.39
C LEU A 322 23.20 -24.35 -2.68
N ASP A 323 23.56 -24.10 -3.93
CA ASP A 323 24.94 -23.85 -4.35
C ASP A 323 25.49 -22.53 -3.77
N LYS A 324 24.61 -21.54 -3.54
CA LYS A 324 24.95 -20.29 -2.84
C LYS A 324 25.14 -20.49 -1.33
N PHE A 325 24.40 -21.42 -0.72
CA PHE A 325 24.55 -21.75 0.71
C PHE A 325 25.78 -22.63 1.00
N HIS A 326 26.11 -23.57 0.11
CA HIS A 326 27.19 -24.55 0.32
C HIS A 326 28.50 -24.23 -0.42
N GLY A 327 28.52 -23.21 -1.29
CA GLY A 327 29.71 -22.81 -2.03
C GLY A 327 30.85 -22.34 -1.11
N LYS A 328 32.03 -22.96 -1.23
CA LYS A 328 33.25 -22.51 -0.53
C LYS A 328 33.89 -21.36 -1.31
N ASN A 329 34.32 -20.31 -0.61
CA ASN A 329 35.01 -19.18 -1.25
C ASN A 329 36.42 -19.61 -1.73
N PRO A 330 36.73 -19.56 -3.03
CA PRO A 330 38.04 -19.96 -3.57
C PRO A 330 39.22 -19.17 -2.97
N ALA A 331 38.99 -17.91 -2.59
CA ALA A 331 40.00 -17.05 -1.96
C ALA A 331 40.47 -17.55 -0.58
N ARG A 332 39.74 -18.48 0.05
CA ARG A 332 40.13 -19.11 1.33
C ARG A 332 41.05 -20.31 1.15
N CYS A 333 41.34 -20.73 -0.08
CA CYS A 333 42.25 -21.85 -0.34
C CYS A 333 43.70 -21.39 -0.17
N SER A 334 44.42 -21.93 0.82
CA SER A 334 45.83 -21.59 1.08
C SER A 334 46.77 -22.01 -0.05
N ALA A 335 46.43 -23.05 -0.81
CA ALA A 335 47.22 -23.53 -1.94
C ALA A 335 47.11 -22.65 -3.20
N ALA A 336 46.02 -21.88 -3.32
CA ALA A 336 45.71 -21.06 -4.49
C ALA A 336 45.80 -19.54 -4.20
N SER A 337 46.17 -19.13 -2.99
CA SER A 337 46.22 -17.70 -2.60
C SER A 337 47.42 -16.96 -3.19
N SER A 338 48.48 -17.67 -3.61
CA SER A 338 49.66 -17.10 -4.26
C SER A 338 49.33 -16.56 -5.66
N GLN A 339 49.81 -15.37 -6.00
CA GLN A 339 49.70 -14.82 -7.35
C GLN A 339 50.42 -15.74 -8.37
N PRO A 340 49.88 -15.91 -9.59
CA PRO A 340 50.55 -16.68 -10.63
C PRO A 340 51.93 -16.06 -10.95
N SER A 341 52.97 -16.89 -10.95
CA SER A 341 54.36 -16.49 -11.20
C SER A 341 54.70 -16.34 -12.70
N ASP A 342 53.77 -16.73 -13.58
CA ASP A 342 53.96 -16.86 -15.03
C ASP A 342 53.34 -15.66 -15.75
N ASN A 343 53.91 -15.23 -16.89
CA ASN A 343 53.44 -14.09 -17.71
C ASN A 343 52.10 -14.38 -18.43
N ASN A 344 51.34 -15.37 -17.95
CA ASN A 344 50.12 -15.80 -18.57
C ASN A 344 48.98 -14.83 -18.23
N VAL A 345 48.62 -14.01 -19.22
CA VAL A 345 47.59 -12.98 -19.13
C VAL A 345 46.24 -13.54 -18.65
N GLU A 346 45.88 -14.76 -19.07
CA GLU A 346 44.63 -15.41 -18.65
C GLU A 346 44.61 -15.71 -17.15
N ALA A 347 45.70 -16.26 -16.62
CA ALA A 347 45.81 -16.59 -15.20
C ALA A 347 45.80 -15.32 -14.32
N GLN A 348 46.44 -14.25 -14.79
CA GLN A 348 46.46 -12.95 -14.10
C GLN A 348 45.04 -12.35 -13.99
N LEU A 349 44.30 -12.30 -15.09
CA LEU A 349 42.94 -11.76 -15.13
C LEU A 349 41.97 -12.57 -14.25
N LEU A 350 42.12 -13.90 -14.22
CA LEU A 350 41.34 -14.76 -13.35
C LEU A 350 41.67 -14.56 -11.87
N TYR A 351 42.95 -14.39 -11.54
CA TYR A 351 43.39 -14.11 -10.18
C TYR A 351 42.85 -12.76 -9.68
N ASP A 352 42.83 -11.72 -10.52
CA ASP A 352 42.34 -10.40 -10.10
C ASP A 352 40.86 -10.41 -9.69
N ARG A 353 40.06 -11.26 -10.33
CA ARG A 353 38.61 -11.36 -10.13
C ARG A 353 38.21 -12.33 -9.01
N ILE A 354 38.89 -13.48 -8.93
CA ILE A 354 38.55 -14.57 -7.99
C ILE A 354 39.41 -14.53 -6.73
N LYS A 355 40.54 -13.81 -6.77
CA LYS A 355 41.59 -13.76 -5.74
C LYS A 355 42.17 -15.15 -5.40
N ALA A 356 42.18 -16.04 -6.39
CA ALA A 356 42.77 -17.37 -6.29
C ALA A 356 43.31 -17.84 -7.66
N ASP A 357 44.44 -18.55 -7.65
CA ASP A 357 45.01 -19.21 -8.83
C ASP A 357 44.23 -20.51 -9.12
N ILE A 358 43.42 -20.46 -10.18
CA ILE A 358 42.51 -21.53 -10.56
C ILE A 358 43.24 -22.84 -10.83
N ARG A 359 44.49 -22.79 -11.30
CA ARG A 359 45.28 -23.98 -11.66
C ARG A 359 45.64 -24.83 -10.44
N LYS A 360 45.67 -24.21 -9.25
CA LYS A 360 46.04 -24.82 -7.98
C LYS A 360 44.84 -25.17 -7.11
N LEU A 361 43.61 -24.91 -7.57
CA LEU A 361 42.42 -25.20 -6.79
C LEU A 361 42.19 -26.73 -6.70
N PRO A 362 42.07 -27.29 -5.49
CA PRO A 362 41.75 -28.70 -5.34
C PRO A 362 40.26 -28.94 -5.65
N THR A 363 39.93 -30.21 -5.91
CA THR A 363 38.61 -30.67 -6.34
C THR A 363 37.47 -30.14 -5.47
N GLU A 364 37.67 -29.95 -4.17
CA GLU A 364 36.66 -29.46 -3.22
C GLU A 364 36.20 -28.01 -3.43
N PHE A 365 37.00 -27.15 -4.08
CA PHE A 365 36.62 -25.77 -4.41
C PHE A 365 36.12 -25.64 -5.86
N VAL A 366 36.44 -26.61 -6.71
CA VAL A 366 36.07 -26.61 -8.13
C VAL A 366 34.75 -27.34 -8.36
N ILE A 367 34.48 -28.41 -7.60
CA ILE A 367 33.33 -29.30 -7.82
C ILE A 367 32.32 -29.11 -6.69
N LEU A 368 31.08 -28.80 -7.08
CA LEU A 368 29.94 -28.75 -6.19
C LEU A 368 28.85 -29.66 -6.76
N ARG A 369 28.39 -30.64 -5.98
CA ARG A 369 27.32 -31.59 -6.38
C ARG A 369 27.59 -32.30 -7.72
N GLN A 370 28.81 -32.82 -7.88
CA GLN A 370 29.27 -33.57 -9.07
C GLN A 370 29.36 -32.75 -10.36
N LYS A 371 29.26 -31.41 -10.32
CA LYS A 371 29.46 -30.51 -11.46
C LYS A 371 30.47 -29.41 -11.10
N VAL A 372 31.07 -28.78 -12.11
CA VAL A 372 31.91 -27.60 -11.88
C VAL A 372 31.05 -26.49 -11.30
N TYR A 373 31.54 -25.83 -10.25
CA TYR A 373 30.80 -24.77 -9.55
C TYR A 373 30.40 -23.66 -10.54
N PRO A 374 29.09 -23.39 -10.75
CA PRO A 374 28.64 -22.50 -11.82
C PRO A 374 29.18 -21.06 -11.72
N SER A 375 29.34 -20.51 -10.52
CA SER A 375 29.90 -19.16 -10.37
C SER A 375 31.39 -19.10 -10.70
N LEU A 376 32.17 -20.13 -10.36
CA LEU A 376 33.57 -20.27 -10.79
C LEU A 376 33.65 -20.39 -12.32
N LEU A 377 32.78 -21.21 -12.91
CA LEU A 377 32.68 -21.40 -14.35
C LEU A 377 32.29 -20.10 -15.08
N HIS A 378 31.40 -19.28 -14.51
CA HIS A 378 31.03 -17.98 -15.07
C HIS A 378 32.23 -17.05 -15.23
N HIS A 379 33.07 -16.94 -14.19
CA HIS A 379 34.26 -16.08 -14.23
C HIS A 379 35.29 -16.57 -15.26
N VAL A 380 35.44 -17.90 -15.36
CA VAL A 380 36.31 -18.55 -16.36
C VAL A 380 35.82 -18.29 -17.78
N LEU A 381 34.53 -18.51 -18.04
CA LEU A 381 33.93 -18.28 -19.35
C LEU A 381 34.01 -16.82 -19.77
N GLN A 382 33.81 -15.89 -18.82
CA GLN A 382 33.91 -14.46 -19.07
C GLN A 382 35.32 -14.06 -19.53
N VAL A 383 36.37 -14.45 -18.79
CA VAL A 383 37.75 -14.10 -19.14
C VAL A 383 38.18 -14.74 -20.46
N LYS A 384 37.81 -16.01 -20.71
CA LYS A 384 38.10 -16.68 -22.00
C LYS A 384 37.42 -15.97 -23.17
N MET A 385 36.17 -15.52 -23.01
CA MET A 385 35.47 -14.74 -24.02
C MET A 385 36.08 -13.36 -24.25
N GLU A 386 36.50 -12.65 -23.20
CA GLU A 386 37.20 -11.36 -23.33
C GLU A 386 38.51 -11.50 -24.12
N LEU A 387 39.28 -12.56 -23.85
CA LEU A 387 40.50 -12.88 -24.59
C LEU A 387 40.23 -13.28 -26.04
N GLU A 388 39.18 -14.05 -26.29
CA GLU A 388 38.75 -14.43 -27.65
C GLU A 388 38.25 -13.22 -28.46
N TYR A 389 37.55 -12.29 -27.83
CA TYR A 389 37.11 -11.05 -28.47
C TYR A 389 38.32 -10.19 -28.89
N LEU A 390 39.32 -10.06 -28.00
CA LEU A 390 40.57 -9.37 -28.29
C LEU A 390 41.39 -10.06 -29.40
N ALA A 391 41.38 -11.40 -29.46
CA ALA A 391 42.04 -12.18 -30.52
C ALA A 391 41.31 -12.09 -31.86
N SER A 392 39.98 -12.09 -31.85
CA SER A 392 39.14 -11.98 -33.05
C SER A 392 39.28 -10.62 -33.73
N ARG A 393 39.46 -9.55 -32.95
CA ARG A 393 39.78 -8.20 -33.45
C ARG A 393 41.11 -8.15 -34.22
N ARG A 394 42.02 -9.10 -33.96
CA ARG A 394 43.29 -9.29 -34.67
C ARG A 394 43.20 -10.22 -35.90
N ARG A 395 41.98 -10.65 -36.30
CA ARG A 395 41.69 -11.51 -37.48
C ARG A 395 42.41 -12.86 -37.52
N THR A 396 42.74 -13.48 -36.38
CA THR A 396 43.58 -14.68 -36.37
C THR A 396 42.89 -16.02 -36.06
N LYS A 397 41.64 -16.09 -35.57
CA LYS A 397 41.01 -17.38 -35.21
C LYS A 397 39.48 -17.43 -35.32
N SER A 398 38.95 -18.64 -35.55
CA SER A 398 37.53 -19.02 -35.48
C SER A 398 37.01 -19.06 -34.04
N PRO A 399 35.69 -18.91 -33.79
CA PRO A 399 35.11 -18.94 -32.44
C PRO A 399 35.38 -20.28 -31.76
N MET A 400 35.91 -20.25 -30.53
CA MET A 400 36.27 -21.46 -29.82
C MET A 400 35.00 -22.12 -29.23
N LYS A 401 34.88 -23.44 -29.42
CA LYS A 401 33.77 -24.21 -28.83
C LYS A 401 34.19 -24.69 -27.45
N LEU A 402 33.26 -24.67 -26.48
CA LEU A 402 33.53 -25.25 -25.16
C LEU A 402 33.64 -26.77 -25.32
N SER A 403 34.81 -27.33 -25.02
CA SER A 403 35.08 -28.76 -25.10
C SER A 403 35.47 -29.31 -23.73
N ALA A 404 35.35 -30.64 -23.56
CA ALA A 404 35.80 -31.31 -22.34
C ALA A 404 37.30 -31.06 -22.06
N GLN A 405 38.11 -31.00 -23.12
CA GLN A 405 39.54 -30.72 -23.00
C GLN A 405 39.81 -29.33 -22.42
N ILE A 406 39.04 -28.31 -22.86
CA ILE A 406 39.18 -26.95 -22.33
C ILE A 406 38.88 -26.90 -20.82
N LEU A 407 37.90 -27.68 -20.34
CA LEU A 407 37.59 -27.76 -18.90
C LEU A 407 38.72 -28.43 -18.11
N ILE A 408 39.28 -29.52 -18.64
CA ILE A 408 40.41 -30.24 -18.03
C ILE A 408 41.65 -29.34 -17.96
N ASP A 409 41.96 -28.64 -19.05
CA ASP A 409 43.12 -27.75 -19.15
C ASP A 409 42.99 -26.52 -18.23
N THR A 410 41.75 -26.10 -17.94
CA THR A 410 41.49 -24.95 -17.07
C THR A 410 41.63 -25.31 -15.58
N PHE A 411 41.32 -26.57 -15.20
CA PHE A 411 41.38 -27.05 -13.82
C PHE A 411 42.30 -28.27 -13.64
N PRO A 412 43.62 -28.13 -13.88
CA PRO A 412 44.55 -29.25 -13.86
C PRO A 412 44.67 -29.92 -12.48
N ALA A 413 44.66 -29.14 -11.38
CA ALA A 413 44.74 -29.69 -10.02
C ALA A 413 43.45 -30.35 -9.53
N ALA A 414 42.31 -30.16 -10.20
CA ALA A 414 41.03 -30.70 -9.78
C ALA A 414 40.80 -32.15 -10.23
N ASN A 415 41.57 -32.65 -11.21
CA ASN A 415 41.48 -33.99 -11.80
C ASN A 415 40.01 -34.41 -12.10
N LEU A 416 39.38 -33.67 -13.01
CA LEU A 416 37.96 -33.82 -13.35
C LEU A 416 37.66 -35.22 -13.92
N THR A 417 36.67 -35.91 -13.37
CA THR A 417 36.20 -37.20 -13.90
C THR A 417 35.20 -37.02 -15.06
N GLU A 418 35.09 -38.01 -15.94
CA GLU A 418 34.15 -37.99 -17.08
C GLU A 418 32.70 -37.77 -16.64
N LYS A 419 32.29 -38.35 -15.50
CA LYS A 419 30.96 -38.15 -14.91
C LYS A 419 30.71 -36.69 -14.53
N GLN A 420 31.72 -36.00 -13.99
CA GLN A 420 31.60 -34.61 -13.57
C GLN A 420 31.56 -33.64 -14.75
N ILE A 421 32.33 -33.96 -15.79
CA ILE A 421 32.31 -33.22 -17.06
C ILE A 421 30.93 -33.38 -17.72
N HIS A 422 30.40 -34.60 -17.80
CA HIS A 422 29.08 -34.86 -18.35
C HIS A 422 27.97 -34.15 -17.57
N ALA A 423 28.01 -34.18 -16.24
CA ALA A 423 27.05 -33.46 -15.39
C ALA A 423 27.12 -31.94 -15.60
N THR A 424 28.32 -31.38 -15.81
CA THR A 424 28.51 -29.96 -16.10
C THR A 424 27.92 -29.58 -17.46
N PHE A 425 28.17 -30.38 -18.50
CA PHE A 425 27.58 -30.13 -19.82
C PHE A 425 26.06 -30.34 -19.84
N LYS A 426 25.54 -31.34 -19.12
CA LYS A 426 24.11 -31.54 -18.93
C LYS A 426 23.46 -30.31 -18.28
N TYR A 427 24.07 -29.80 -17.21
CA TYR A 427 23.62 -28.56 -16.57
C TYR A 427 23.63 -27.39 -17.55
N LEU A 428 24.71 -27.17 -18.32
CA LEU A 428 24.74 -26.07 -19.29
C LEU A 428 23.67 -26.23 -20.38
N HIS A 429 23.49 -27.44 -20.90
CA HIS A 429 22.53 -27.74 -21.95
C HIS A 429 21.08 -27.47 -21.53
N GLU A 430 20.70 -27.93 -20.34
CA GLU A 430 19.36 -27.66 -19.77
C GLU A 430 19.10 -26.16 -19.64
N GLY A 431 20.13 -25.37 -19.29
CA GLY A 431 20.02 -23.93 -19.17
C GLY A 431 19.90 -23.20 -20.50
N VAL A 432 20.55 -23.70 -21.55
CA VAL A 432 20.38 -23.18 -22.92
C VAL A 432 18.97 -23.46 -23.44
N ILE A 433 18.41 -24.64 -23.17
CA ILE A 433 17.01 -24.97 -23.54
C ILE A 433 16.04 -24.01 -22.87
N ILE A 434 16.22 -23.75 -21.57
CA ILE A 434 15.36 -22.82 -20.82
C ILE A 434 15.50 -21.40 -21.37
N ASN A 435 16.72 -20.93 -21.64
CA ASN A 435 16.95 -19.58 -22.17
C ASN A 435 16.32 -19.43 -23.57
N HIS A 436 16.52 -20.41 -24.46
CA HIS A 436 15.92 -20.38 -25.79
C HIS A 436 14.38 -20.41 -25.73
N SER A 437 13.81 -21.22 -24.84
CA SER A 437 12.37 -21.23 -24.56
C SER A 437 11.86 -19.87 -24.06
N ALA A 438 12.61 -19.21 -23.16
CA ALA A 438 12.27 -17.88 -22.65
C ALA A 438 12.36 -16.79 -23.73
N ILE A 439 13.39 -16.83 -24.59
CA ILE A 439 13.56 -15.88 -25.70
C ILE A 439 12.43 -16.03 -26.71
N ASN A 440 12.10 -17.27 -27.11
CA ASN A 440 11.01 -17.53 -28.05
C ASN A 440 9.66 -17.09 -27.48
N HIS A 441 9.46 -17.23 -26.17
CA HIS A 441 8.27 -16.73 -25.48
C HIS A 441 8.21 -15.20 -25.43
N ALA A 442 9.34 -14.53 -25.16
CA ALA A 442 9.41 -13.07 -25.14
C ALA A 442 9.19 -12.45 -26.53
N GLN A 443 9.74 -13.05 -27.57
CA GLN A 443 9.50 -12.64 -28.96
C GLN A 443 8.04 -12.78 -29.33
N LYS A 444 7.40 -13.88 -28.95
CA LYS A 444 5.97 -14.11 -29.19
C LYS A 444 5.08 -13.06 -28.51
N LEU A 445 5.40 -12.67 -27.27
CA LEU A 445 4.70 -11.60 -26.57
C LEU A 445 4.88 -10.24 -27.28
N GLN A 446 6.09 -9.93 -27.74
CA GLN A 446 6.36 -8.70 -28.50
C GLN A 446 5.66 -8.66 -29.85
N ASP A 447 5.55 -9.79 -30.55
CA ASP A 447 4.82 -9.90 -31.81
C ASP A 447 3.30 -9.77 -31.57
N GLU A 448 2.78 -10.32 -30.46
CA GLU A 448 1.38 -10.16 -30.04
C GLU A 448 1.06 -8.70 -29.64
N ASP A 449 1.99 -7.99 -29.00
CA ASP A 449 1.83 -6.57 -28.66
C ASP A 449 1.96 -5.65 -29.88
N ARG A 450 2.88 -5.95 -30.81
CA ARG A 450 3.00 -5.22 -32.08
C ARG A 450 1.76 -5.41 -32.96
N ALA A 451 1.19 -6.61 -33.00
CA ALA A 451 -0.04 -6.88 -33.72
C ALA A 451 -1.25 -6.09 -33.17
N LYS A 452 -1.32 -5.88 -31.85
CA LYS A 452 -2.34 -5.00 -31.24
C LYS A 452 -2.11 -3.53 -31.59
N GLN A 453 -0.85 -3.11 -31.64
CA GLN A 453 -0.48 -1.75 -31.97
C GLN A 453 -0.74 -1.41 -33.44
N ASP A 454 -0.51 -2.36 -34.36
CA ASP A 454 -0.84 -2.23 -35.78
C ASP A 454 -2.37 -2.23 -36.02
N GLU A 455 -3.16 -2.94 -35.20
CA GLU A 455 -4.63 -2.86 -35.23
C GLU A 455 -5.15 -1.49 -34.75
N ASP A 456 -4.51 -0.88 -33.75
CA ASP A 456 -4.84 0.46 -33.25
C ASP A 456 -4.41 1.58 -34.22
N ASP A 457 -3.25 1.45 -34.87
CA ASP A 457 -2.77 2.44 -35.84
C ASP A 457 -3.56 2.40 -37.17
N MET A 458 -4.09 1.24 -37.57
CA MET A 458 -4.96 1.14 -38.75
C MET A 458 -6.35 1.76 -38.53
N ALA A 459 -6.73 2.04 -37.28
CA ALA A 459 -7.96 2.77 -36.94
C ALA A 459 -7.80 4.31 -37.03
N ILE A 460 -6.59 4.83 -37.25
CA ILE A 460 -6.30 6.27 -37.29
C ILE A 460 -5.57 6.64 -38.60
N SER A 461 -6.32 6.90 -39.67
CA SER A 461 -5.81 7.66 -40.83
C SER A 461 -6.78 8.77 -41.24
N PRO A 462 -6.32 10.02 -41.43
CA PRO A 462 -7.22 11.16 -41.66
C PRO A 462 -7.42 11.43 -43.15
N HIS A 463 -8.65 11.26 -43.65
CA HIS A 463 -9.06 11.86 -44.93
C HIS A 463 -9.47 13.32 -44.73
N ARG A 464 -8.79 14.21 -45.45
CA ARG A 464 -9.03 15.66 -45.52
C ARG A 464 -9.74 15.99 -46.83
N GLY A 465 -10.92 16.63 -46.76
CA GLY A 465 -11.55 17.30 -47.91
C GLY A 465 -13.08 17.36 -47.90
N ASP A 466 -13.58 18.52 -47.43
CA ASP A 466 -14.78 19.27 -47.83
C ASP A 466 -16.23 18.79 -47.57
N HIS A 467 -16.91 19.62 -46.75
CA HIS A 467 -18.33 19.97 -46.62
C HIS A 467 -19.42 19.16 -47.38
N VAL A 468 -20.45 18.69 -46.65
CA VAL A 468 -21.85 19.20 -46.63
C VAL A 468 -22.69 18.38 -45.62
N LEU A 469 -23.69 19.05 -45.05
CA LEU A 469 -24.59 18.72 -43.95
C LEU A 469 -25.59 17.57 -44.22
N SER A 470 -25.60 16.50 -43.40
CA SER A 470 -26.82 15.76 -42.95
C SER A 470 -26.49 14.60 -41.98
N GLU A 471 -27.34 14.44 -40.97
CA GLU A 471 -27.44 13.55 -39.80
C GLU A 471 -26.66 12.19 -39.72
N PRO A 472 -26.25 11.75 -38.51
CA PRO A 472 -25.44 10.53 -38.32
C PRO A 472 -26.26 9.38 -37.73
N GLU A 473 -26.50 8.30 -38.48
CA GLU A 473 -26.90 6.99 -37.91
C GLU A 473 -26.79 5.90 -38.99
N SER A 474 -25.61 5.32 -39.24
CA SER A 474 -25.54 4.06 -40.01
C SER A 474 -24.22 3.25 -39.97
N GLU A 475 -23.06 3.79 -39.59
CA GLU A 475 -21.80 3.04 -39.82
C GLU A 475 -21.45 2.00 -38.73
N ALA A 476 -21.90 2.20 -37.48
CA ALA A 476 -21.72 1.21 -36.41
C ALA A 476 -22.60 -0.04 -36.59
N ALA A 477 -23.79 0.12 -37.19
CA ALA A 477 -24.73 -0.96 -37.43
C ALA A 477 -24.25 -1.93 -38.52
N THR A 478 -23.53 -1.44 -39.53
CA THR A 478 -23.00 -2.28 -40.62
C THR A 478 -21.80 -3.12 -40.17
N SER A 479 -20.98 -2.60 -39.24
CA SER A 479 -19.86 -3.34 -38.64
C SER A 479 -20.33 -4.42 -37.67
N ALA A 480 -21.35 -4.11 -36.86
CA ALA A 480 -21.96 -5.07 -35.93
C ALA A 480 -22.66 -6.23 -36.68
N THR A 481 -23.36 -5.94 -37.78
CA THR A 481 -24.03 -6.97 -38.61
C THR A 481 -23.04 -7.86 -39.35
N LEU A 482 -21.88 -7.34 -39.79
CA LEU A 482 -20.80 -8.16 -40.35
C LEU A 482 -20.15 -9.08 -39.30
N ARG A 483 -19.98 -8.61 -38.06
CA ARG A 483 -19.46 -9.43 -36.94
C ARG A 483 -20.45 -10.55 -36.56
N LEU A 484 -21.76 -10.25 -36.55
CA LEU A 484 -22.82 -11.23 -36.31
C LEU A 484 -22.85 -12.33 -37.39
N ASN A 485 -22.79 -11.96 -38.67
CA ASN A 485 -22.76 -12.91 -39.78
C ASN A 485 -21.49 -13.80 -39.78
N SER A 486 -20.36 -13.26 -39.29
CA SER A 486 -19.13 -14.03 -39.10
C SER A 486 -19.24 -15.04 -37.95
N LEU A 487 -19.89 -14.63 -36.85
CA LEU A 487 -20.17 -15.48 -35.69
C LEU A 487 -21.14 -16.62 -36.04
N GLU A 488 -22.18 -16.33 -36.81
CA GLU A 488 -23.16 -17.33 -37.25
C GLU A 488 -22.51 -18.41 -38.12
N ARG A 489 -21.65 -18.04 -39.08
CA ARG A 489 -20.88 -19.01 -39.88
C ARG A 489 -19.91 -19.85 -39.05
N LYS A 490 -19.33 -19.29 -37.99
CA LYS A 490 -18.46 -20.05 -37.06
C LYS A 490 -19.27 -21.04 -36.23
N LEU A 491 -20.47 -20.64 -35.79
CA LEU A 491 -21.38 -21.51 -35.07
C LEU A 491 -21.87 -22.67 -35.95
N ASP A 492 -22.22 -22.41 -37.21
CA ASP A 492 -22.63 -23.46 -38.17
C ASP A 492 -21.50 -24.47 -38.45
N ARG A 493 -20.25 -24.01 -38.55
CA ARG A 493 -19.09 -24.92 -38.69
C ARG A 493 -18.92 -25.81 -37.47
N LEU A 494 -19.01 -25.24 -36.27
CA LEU A 494 -18.90 -26.01 -35.02
C LEU A 494 -20.06 -27.00 -34.86
N LEU A 495 -21.28 -26.60 -35.22
CA LEU A 495 -22.44 -27.48 -35.17
C LEU A 495 -22.27 -28.66 -36.15
N THR A 496 -21.72 -28.40 -37.34
CA THR A 496 -21.44 -29.44 -38.35
C THR A 496 -20.33 -30.39 -37.89
N GLU A 497 -19.28 -29.88 -37.24
CA GLU A 497 -18.22 -30.70 -36.65
C GLU A 497 -18.72 -31.54 -35.47
N VAL A 498 -19.60 -31.00 -34.63
CA VAL A 498 -20.22 -31.74 -33.53
C VAL A 498 -21.18 -32.82 -34.05
N LEU A 499 -21.99 -32.53 -35.07
CA LEU A 499 -22.90 -33.51 -35.66
C LEU A 499 -22.15 -34.62 -36.42
N THR A 500 -21.06 -34.29 -37.10
CA THR A 500 -20.21 -35.28 -37.79
C THR A 500 -19.45 -36.15 -36.80
N THR A 501 -18.95 -35.60 -35.70
CA THR A 501 -18.36 -36.39 -34.61
C THR A 501 -19.39 -37.24 -33.88
N GLN A 502 -20.61 -36.74 -33.65
CA GLN A 502 -21.69 -37.54 -33.05
C GLN A 502 -22.17 -38.68 -33.96
N ALA A 503 -22.19 -38.46 -35.28
CA ALA A 503 -22.45 -39.51 -36.26
C ALA A 503 -21.31 -40.55 -36.30
N ALA A 504 -20.05 -40.11 -36.26
CA ALA A 504 -18.89 -41.00 -36.21
C ALA A 504 -18.85 -41.84 -34.93
N ILE A 505 -19.27 -41.29 -33.79
CA ILE A 505 -19.39 -42.02 -32.51
C ILE A 505 -20.52 -43.05 -32.58
N ARG A 506 -21.64 -42.73 -33.26
CA ARG A 506 -22.76 -43.67 -33.44
C ARG A 506 -22.40 -44.83 -34.37
N ASP A 507 -21.63 -44.59 -35.43
CA ASP A 507 -21.17 -45.63 -36.35
C ASP A 507 -20.01 -46.48 -35.78
N ALA A 508 -19.28 -45.97 -34.79
CA ALA A 508 -18.21 -46.70 -34.09
C ALA A 508 -18.70 -47.68 -33.01
N GLY A 509 -20.01 -47.82 -32.80
CA GLY A 509 -20.60 -48.91 -32.01
C GLY A 509 -20.18 -48.96 -30.53
N LEU A 510 -19.90 -47.81 -29.92
CA LEU A 510 -19.69 -47.69 -28.47
C LEU A 510 -20.96 -47.13 -27.82
N SER A 511 -21.94 -48.01 -27.61
CA SER A 511 -23.01 -47.84 -26.63
C SER A 511 -22.55 -48.30 -25.25
#